data_AF-A0AAD5MC42-F1
#
_entry.id   AF-A0AAD5MC42-F1
#
_cell.length_a   1.000
_cell.length_b   1.000
_cell.length_c   1.000
_cell.angle_alpha   90.00
_cell.angle_beta   90.00
_cell.angle_gamma   90.00
#
_symmetry.space_group_name_H-M   'P 1'
#
loop_
_entity.id
_entity.type
_entity.pdbx_description
1 polymer ?
#
loop_
_entity_poly.entity_id
_entity_poly.type
_entity_poly.pdbx_seq_one_letter_code
_entity_poly.pdbx_strand_id
1 'polypeptide(L)'
;MRAVYGVTTGFGIFSNVRIADDQLKKLQLNLVRSHATGYGQPLHPSKVRMLLALRINVLAKGYSGVSLENVKKMVAAFNAFCVSYVPQQGTVGCSGDLAPLAHLALGLMGEGKLWSPITGWDSADVVLKKNNLQPLDLGPKEGLALINGTQMVTAIGAYALERAHNIARQADVIAALSLDILKGTTRAFDPAIRIDYLYHRIPKILDYDKSRDHQDARPKNIKLTATT
;
A
#
# COMPACT_ATOMS: atom_id res chain seq x y z
N MET A 1 11.97 -11.86 33.97
CA MET A 1 11.58 -12.20 32.58
C MET A 1 12.71 -12.95 31.85
N ARG A 2 12.37 -13.85 30.91
CA ARG A 2 13.33 -14.48 29.97
C ARG A 2 13.79 -13.46 28.93
N ALA A 3 14.99 -13.64 28.36
CA ALA A 3 15.49 -12.79 27.28
C ALA A 3 14.71 -13.06 25.98
N VAL A 4 13.97 -12.07 25.49
CA VAL A 4 13.22 -12.15 24.24
C VAL A 4 13.55 -10.93 23.38
N TYR A 5 13.99 -11.19 22.13
CA TYR A 5 14.42 -10.17 21.17
C TYR A 5 13.35 -9.08 20.97
N GLY A 6 13.74 -7.83 21.17
CA GLY A 6 12.86 -6.66 21.00
C GLY A 6 11.76 -6.49 22.06
N VAL A 7 11.71 -7.38 23.06
CA VAL A 7 10.80 -7.29 24.21
C VAL A 7 11.57 -6.91 25.48
N THR A 8 12.64 -7.65 25.80
CA THR A 8 13.49 -7.41 26.99
C THR A 8 14.97 -7.20 26.64
N THR A 9 15.29 -7.22 25.34
CA THR A 9 16.63 -6.96 24.81
C THR A 9 16.58 -5.90 23.71
N GLY A 10 17.73 -5.34 23.35
CA GLY A 10 17.86 -4.37 22.26
C GLY A 10 17.59 -4.95 20.86
N PHE A 11 17.86 -4.14 19.83
CA PHE A 11 17.61 -4.47 18.42
C PHE A 11 18.91 -4.54 17.62
N GLY A 12 18.95 -5.36 16.56
CA GLY A 12 20.12 -5.47 15.68
C GLY A 12 21.39 -5.87 16.42
N ILE A 13 22.44 -5.05 16.31
CA ILE A 13 23.73 -5.27 16.99
C ILE A 13 23.61 -5.32 18.53
N PHE A 14 22.55 -4.73 19.09
CA PHE A 14 22.30 -4.72 20.53
C PHE A 14 21.31 -5.81 20.98
N SER A 15 21.06 -6.81 20.14
CA SER A 15 20.16 -7.95 20.43
C SER A 15 20.51 -8.71 21.71
N ASN A 16 21.79 -8.67 22.12
CA ASN A 16 22.31 -9.35 23.33
C ASN A 16 22.32 -8.45 24.58
N VAL A 17 21.96 -7.17 24.46
CA VAL A 17 21.93 -6.24 25.61
C VAL A 17 20.58 -6.33 26.29
N ARG A 18 20.57 -6.68 27.57
CA ARG A 18 19.34 -6.75 28.39
C ARG A 18 18.96 -5.35 28.86
N ILE A 19 17.67 -5.04 28.75
CA ILE A 19 17.12 -3.73 29.13
C ILE A 19 16.28 -3.91 30.39
N ALA A 20 16.38 -2.95 31.32
CA ALA A 20 15.59 -2.96 32.54
C ALA A 20 14.10 -2.69 32.23
N ASP A 21 13.21 -3.29 33.01
CA ASP A 21 11.76 -3.31 32.72
C ASP A 21 11.15 -1.89 32.70
N ASP A 22 11.68 -0.98 33.51
CA ASP A 22 11.31 0.45 33.58
C ASP A 22 11.71 1.25 32.33
N GLN A 23 12.70 0.77 31.57
CA GLN A 23 13.19 1.42 30.36
C GLN A 23 12.52 0.90 29.08
N LEU A 24 11.75 -0.18 29.15
CA LEU A 24 11.18 -0.83 27.95
C LEU A 24 10.26 0.09 27.16
N LYS A 25 9.43 0.89 27.84
CA LYS A 25 8.55 1.86 27.18
C LYS A 25 9.35 2.91 26.42
N LYS A 26 10.37 3.49 27.09
CA LYS A 26 11.27 4.48 26.49
C LYS A 26 12.04 3.91 25.29
N LEU A 27 12.46 2.65 25.37
CA LEU A 27 13.12 1.94 24.27
C LEU A 27 12.23 1.89 23.02
N GLN A 28 10.94 1.55 23.15
CA GLN A 28 10.04 1.46 22.00
C GLN A 28 9.77 2.84 21.36
N LEU A 29 9.60 3.89 22.17
CA LEU A 29 9.45 5.25 21.67
C LEU A 29 10.72 5.70 20.91
N ASN A 30 11.90 5.46 21.49
CA ASN A 30 13.17 5.80 20.87
C ASN A 30 13.44 4.98 19.61
N LEU A 31 12.98 3.73 19.54
CA LEU A 31 13.07 2.93 18.33
C LEU A 31 12.32 3.61 17.17
N VAL A 32 11.07 4.03 17.40
CA VAL A 32 10.29 4.74 16.36
C VAL A 32 10.99 6.04 15.96
N ARG A 33 11.37 6.87 16.93
CA ARG A 33 12.04 8.16 16.66
C ARG A 33 13.35 8.01 15.90
N SER A 34 14.21 7.08 16.31
CA SER A 34 15.51 6.83 15.67
C SER A 34 15.41 6.25 14.26
N HIS A 35 14.31 5.55 13.95
CA HIS A 35 14.10 4.95 12.64
C HIS A 35 13.30 5.83 11.70
N ALA A 36 12.71 6.94 12.16
CA ALA A 36 12.01 7.92 11.31
C ALA A 36 12.98 8.77 10.48
N THR A 37 13.83 8.11 9.67
CA THR A 37 14.94 8.69 8.89
C THR A 37 14.63 8.82 7.40
N GLY A 38 13.39 8.55 7.00
CA GLY A 38 12.93 8.78 5.63
C GLY A 38 13.03 10.26 5.22
N TYR A 39 13.18 10.52 3.93
CA TYR A 39 13.38 11.86 3.37
C TYR A 39 12.64 12.08 2.05
N GLY A 40 12.61 13.34 1.61
CA GLY A 40 11.89 13.77 0.41
C GLY A 40 10.45 14.20 0.68
N GLN A 41 9.69 14.38 -0.41
CA GLN A 41 8.29 14.81 -0.35
C GLN A 41 7.42 13.74 0.32
N PRO A 42 6.31 14.14 0.97
CA PRO A 42 5.38 13.16 1.54
C PRO A 42 4.74 12.32 0.44
N LEU A 43 4.42 11.07 0.77
CA LEU A 43 3.44 10.29 0.03
C LEU A 43 2.10 11.00 0.06
N HIS A 44 1.35 10.90 -1.05
CA HIS A 44 -0.02 11.38 -1.09
C HIS A 44 -0.85 10.72 0.04
N PRO A 45 -1.71 11.45 0.76
CA PRO A 45 -2.47 10.93 1.90
C PRO A 45 -3.19 9.60 1.62
N SER A 46 -3.77 9.45 0.42
CA SER A 46 -4.42 8.19 0.01
C SER A 46 -3.48 6.99 -0.01
N LYS A 47 -2.20 7.16 -0.40
CA LYS A 47 -1.20 6.08 -0.39
C LYS A 47 -0.78 5.73 1.04
N VAL A 48 -0.65 6.73 1.91
CA VAL A 48 -0.40 6.50 3.35
C VAL A 48 -1.58 5.79 3.99
N ARG A 49 -2.81 6.08 3.56
CA ARG A 49 -4.01 5.38 4.02
C ARG A 49 -4.00 3.90 3.62
N MET A 50 -3.55 3.55 2.41
CA MET A 50 -3.35 2.16 1.98
C MET A 50 -2.30 1.45 2.86
N LEU A 51 -1.16 2.12 3.10
CA LEU A 51 -0.11 1.64 4.01
C LEU A 51 -0.68 1.34 5.41
N LEU A 52 -1.44 2.28 5.98
CA LEU A 52 -2.08 2.13 7.29
C LEU A 52 -3.06 0.94 7.33
N ALA A 53 -3.88 0.77 6.29
CA ALA A 53 -4.81 -0.37 6.20
C ALA A 53 -4.07 -1.71 6.24
N LEU A 54 -3.00 -1.85 5.45
CA LEU A 54 -2.21 -3.08 5.43
C LEU A 54 -1.51 -3.33 6.78
N ARG A 55 -1.05 -2.26 7.44
CA ARG A 55 -0.44 -2.36 8.78
C ARG A 55 -1.46 -2.88 9.79
N ILE A 56 -2.65 -2.27 9.84
CA ILE A 56 -3.75 -2.70 10.72
C ILE A 56 -4.09 -4.17 10.45
N ASN A 57 -4.23 -4.57 9.19
CA ASN A 57 -4.55 -5.96 8.81
C ASN A 57 -3.52 -6.97 9.33
N VAL A 58 -2.23 -6.67 9.21
CA VAL A 58 -1.18 -7.57 9.72
C VAL A 58 -1.18 -7.64 11.24
N LEU A 59 -1.35 -6.52 11.93
CA LEU A 59 -1.40 -6.48 13.39
C LEU A 59 -2.62 -7.22 13.96
N ALA A 60 -3.76 -7.13 13.28
CA ALA A 60 -5.00 -7.79 13.67
C ALA A 60 -4.93 -9.32 13.61
N LYS A 61 -3.95 -9.91 12.92
CA LYS A 61 -3.75 -11.37 12.88
C LYS A 61 -3.27 -11.96 14.22
N GLY A 62 -2.83 -11.13 15.17
CA GLY A 62 -2.48 -11.57 16.53
C GLY A 62 -1.04 -12.07 16.72
N TYR A 63 -0.22 -12.16 15.66
CA TYR A 63 1.17 -12.65 15.78
C TYR A 63 2.19 -11.59 16.23
N SER A 64 1.80 -10.32 16.27
CA SER A 64 2.73 -9.21 16.56
C SER A 64 2.81 -8.85 18.05
N GLY A 65 1.79 -9.14 18.84
CA GLY A 65 1.74 -8.79 20.27
C GLY A 65 1.50 -7.29 20.52
N VAL A 66 0.72 -6.63 19.66
CA VAL A 66 0.24 -5.25 19.86
C VAL A 66 -1.08 -5.31 20.62
N SER A 67 -1.26 -4.38 21.55
CA SER A 67 -2.48 -4.18 22.33
C SER A 67 -3.67 -3.87 21.44
N LEU A 68 -4.81 -4.44 21.81
CA LEU A 68 -6.08 -4.20 21.12
C LEU A 68 -6.46 -2.70 21.15
N GLU A 69 -6.13 -2.00 22.23
CA GLU A 69 -6.39 -0.56 22.36
C GLU A 69 -5.66 0.23 21.27
N ASN A 70 -4.37 -0.02 21.05
CA ASN A 70 -3.61 0.67 20.00
C ASN A 70 -4.09 0.31 18.60
N VAL A 71 -4.45 -0.96 18.34
CA VAL A 71 -5.08 -1.34 17.06
C VAL A 71 -6.40 -0.58 16.83
N LYS A 72 -7.25 -0.44 17.86
CA LYS A 72 -8.50 0.34 17.78
C LYS A 72 -8.23 1.82 17.50
N LYS A 73 -7.21 2.43 18.12
CA LYS A 73 -6.79 3.81 17.84
C LYS A 73 -6.34 3.97 16.38
N MET A 74 -5.58 3.02 15.84
CA MET A 74 -5.20 3.01 14.42
C MET A 74 -6.41 2.92 13.48
N VAL A 75 -7.39 2.07 13.81
CA VAL A 75 -8.64 1.96 13.05
C VAL A 75 -9.45 3.27 13.10
N ALA A 76 -9.53 3.91 14.27
CA ALA A 76 -10.19 5.20 14.41
C ALA A 76 -9.51 6.28 13.54
N ALA A 77 -8.18 6.35 13.54
CA ALA A 77 -7.42 7.24 12.66
C ALA A 77 -7.67 6.92 11.17
N PHE A 78 -7.69 5.65 10.78
CA PHE A 78 -8.00 5.23 9.41
C PHE A 78 -9.40 5.66 8.95
N ASN A 79 -10.40 5.52 9.83
CA ASN A 79 -11.78 5.91 9.58
C ASN A 79 -11.95 7.42 9.46
N ALA A 80 -11.22 8.19 10.28
CA ALA A 80 -11.19 9.66 10.22
C ALA A 80 -10.31 10.20 9.07
N PHE A 81 -9.70 9.34 8.26
CA PHE A 81 -8.71 9.71 7.24
C PHE A 81 -7.57 10.57 7.83
N CYS A 82 -7.11 10.20 9.03
CA CYS A 82 -5.98 10.82 9.70
C CYS A 82 -4.72 9.99 9.41
N VAL A 83 -3.78 10.55 8.65
CA VAL A 83 -2.60 9.82 8.17
C VAL A 83 -1.31 10.60 8.38
N SER A 84 -0.28 9.92 8.87
CA SER A 84 1.01 10.52 9.20
C SER A 84 1.76 11.04 7.97
N TYR A 85 2.67 11.98 8.19
CA TYR A 85 3.64 12.39 7.20
C TYR A 85 4.63 11.24 6.95
N VAL A 86 4.54 10.59 5.79
CA VAL A 86 5.45 9.51 5.40
C VAL A 86 6.22 9.94 4.16
N PRO A 87 7.55 10.17 4.25
CA PRO A 87 8.38 10.53 3.11
C PRO A 87 8.40 9.44 2.03
N GLN A 88 8.60 9.85 0.77
CA GLN A 88 8.65 8.93 -0.37
C GLN A 88 9.93 8.07 -0.43
N GLN A 89 11.02 8.48 0.21
CA GLN A 89 12.31 7.78 0.17
C GLN A 89 12.76 7.35 1.58
N GLY A 90 13.48 6.24 1.67
CA GLY A 90 14.04 5.72 2.94
C GLY A 90 13.84 4.22 3.17
N THR A 91 13.00 3.53 2.37
CA THR A 91 12.95 2.07 2.38
C THR A 91 13.93 1.46 1.38
N VAL A 92 14.54 0.32 1.74
CA VAL A 92 15.34 -0.53 0.84
C VAL A 92 14.54 -1.71 0.29
N GLY A 93 13.29 -1.89 0.71
CA GLY A 93 12.34 -2.85 0.14
C GLY A 93 12.65 -4.33 0.34
N CYS A 94 13.56 -4.70 1.25
CA CYS A 94 13.86 -6.09 1.57
C CYS A 94 12.93 -6.65 2.68
N SER A 95 13.38 -6.60 3.93
CA SER A 95 12.75 -7.29 5.07
C SER A 95 12.00 -6.36 6.04
N GLY A 96 12.06 -5.04 5.80
CA GLY A 96 11.38 -4.07 6.65
C GLY A 96 11.40 -2.67 6.06
N ASP A 97 10.22 -2.13 5.81
CA ASP A 97 9.95 -0.72 5.52
C ASP A 97 10.09 0.11 6.81
N LEU A 98 11.22 -0.03 7.50
CA LEU A 98 11.44 0.51 8.85
C LEU A 98 11.26 2.02 8.87
N ALA A 99 11.91 2.75 7.97
CA ALA A 99 11.84 4.21 7.91
C ALA A 99 10.43 4.77 7.64
N PRO A 100 9.72 4.35 6.59
CA PRO A 100 8.37 4.85 6.33
C PRO A 100 7.35 4.38 7.38
N LEU A 101 7.49 3.17 7.94
CA LEU A 101 6.60 2.72 9.01
C LEU A 101 6.90 3.40 10.36
N ALA A 102 8.16 3.78 10.60
CA ALA A 102 8.51 4.63 11.73
C ALA A 102 7.87 6.01 11.62
N HIS A 103 7.91 6.63 10.44
CA HIS A 103 7.18 7.88 10.15
C HIS A 103 5.66 7.71 10.32
N LEU A 104 5.10 6.58 9.88
CA LEU A 104 3.69 6.24 10.11
C LEU A 104 3.38 6.19 11.62
N ALA A 105 4.17 5.45 12.40
CA ALA A 105 3.99 5.32 13.83
C ALA A 105 4.18 6.64 14.57
N LEU A 106 5.17 7.45 14.20
CA LEU A 106 5.50 8.74 14.81
C LEU A 106 4.29 9.68 14.80
N GLY A 107 3.63 9.83 13.64
CA GLY A 107 2.41 10.63 13.53
C GLY A 107 1.27 10.11 14.40
N LEU A 108 1.06 8.79 14.43
CA LEU A 108 -0.01 8.18 15.25
C LEU A 108 0.28 8.25 16.77
N MET A 109 1.54 8.40 17.16
CA MET A 109 1.96 8.70 18.54
C MET A 109 1.73 10.17 18.91
N GLY A 110 1.29 11.01 17.97
CA GLY A 110 1.10 12.45 18.18
C GLY A 110 2.37 13.28 17.97
N GLU A 111 3.41 12.71 17.36
CA GLU A 111 4.67 13.39 17.07
C GLU A 111 4.82 13.68 15.57
N GLY A 112 5.48 14.78 15.22
CA GLY A 112 5.68 15.17 13.82
C GLY A 112 4.42 15.75 13.18
N LYS A 113 4.15 15.38 11.93
CA LYS A 113 3.04 15.92 11.14
C LYS A 113 2.02 14.85 10.79
N LEU A 114 0.75 15.24 10.76
CA LEU A 114 -0.38 14.41 10.34
C LEU A 114 -1.23 15.19 9.35
N TRP A 115 -1.92 14.47 8.48
CA TRP A 115 -2.92 15.02 7.57
C TRP A 115 -4.32 14.59 8.00
N SER A 116 -5.30 15.48 7.92
CA SER A 116 -6.72 15.13 7.97
C SER A 116 -7.54 16.00 6.99
N PRO A 117 -8.76 15.59 6.63
CA PRO A 117 -9.66 16.42 5.82
C PRO A 117 -10.00 17.77 6.48
N ILE A 118 -9.96 17.84 7.82
CA ILE A 118 -10.32 19.03 8.59
C ILE A 118 -9.16 20.04 8.63
N THR A 119 -7.93 19.56 8.74
CA THR A 119 -6.74 20.39 9.01
C THR A 119 -5.80 20.55 7.84
N GLY A 120 -5.86 19.66 6.85
CA GLY A 120 -4.71 19.44 5.97
C GLY A 120 -3.51 18.94 6.77
N TRP A 121 -2.30 19.27 6.31
CA TRP A 121 -1.06 18.99 7.03
C TRP A 121 -0.87 19.93 8.21
N ASP A 122 -0.81 19.39 9.41
CA ASP A 122 -0.59 20.13 10.66
C ASP A 122 0.19 19.26 11.67
N SER A 123 0.50 19.81 12.84
CA SER A 123 1.15 19.08 13.93
C SER A 123 0.28 17.91 14.39
N ALA A 124 0.88 16.74 14.61
CA ALA A 124 0.13 15.51 14.84
C ALA A 124 -0.77 15.56 16.08
N ASP A 125 -0.33 16.20 17.17
CA ASP A 125 -1.11 16.45 18.37
C ASP A 125 -2.37 17.30 18.09
N VAL A 126 -2.24 18.35 17.28
CA VAL A 126 -3.35 19.23 16.88
C VAL A 126 -4.36 18.47 16.04
N VAL A 127 -3.89 17.68 15.06
CA VAL A 127 -4.76 16.91 14.18
C VAL A 127 -5.52 15.85 14.94
N LEU A 128 -4.86 15.10 15.82
CA LEU A 128 -5.50 14.09 16.67
C LEU A 128 -6.57 14.74 17.55
N LYS A 129 -6.25 15.86 18.21
CA LYS A 129 -7.20 16.59 19.06
C LYS A 129 -8.43 17.08 18.27
N LYS A 130 -8.24 17.69 17.10
CA LYS A 130 -9.35 18.20 16.25
C LYS A 130 -10.25 17.09 15.71
N ASN A 131 -9.73 15.87 15.57
CA ASN A 131 -10.49 14.70 15.12
C ASN A 131 -11.00 13.82 16.28
N ASN A 132 -10.87 14.28 17.54
CA ASN A 132 -11.23 13.52 18.75
C ASN A 132 -10.55 12.14 18.83
N LEU A 133 -9.30 12.06 18.37
CA LEU A 133 -8.48 10.86 18.39
C LEU A 133 -7.46 10.94 19.52
N GLN A 134 -7.11 9.77 20.06
CA GLN A 134 -6.07 9.63 21.08
C GLN A 134 -4.78 9.11 20.45
N PRO A 135 -3.60 9.62 20.86
CA PRO A 135 -2.32 9.10 20.40
C PRO A 135 -2.09 7.66 20.86
N LEU A 136 -1.27 6.93 20.11
CA LEU A 136 -0.82 5.59 20.50
C LEU A 136 0.04 5.68 21.76
N ASP A 137 -0.19 4.77 22.69
CA ASP A 137 0.65 4.63 23.89
C ASP A 137 1.39 3.29 23.83
N LEU A 138 2.68 3.33 23.51
CA LEU A 138 3.44 2.11 23.19
C LEU A 138 3.83 1.32 24.44
N GLY A 139 3.39 0.07 24.50
CA GLY A 139 3.87 -0.94 25.44
C GLY A 139 5.13 -1.66 24.95
N PRO A 140 5.69 -2.59 25.75
CA PRO A 140 6.82 -3.42 25.33
C PRO A 140 6.57 -4.12 23.98
N LYS A 141 7.58 -4.21 23.12
CA LYS A 141 7.53 -4.78 21.75
C LYS A 141 6.72 -3.99 20.72
N GLU A 142 5.82 -3.09 21.13
CA GLU A 142 4.88 -2.46 20.21
C GLU A 142 5.55 -1.52 19.19
N GLY A 143 6.63 -0.84 19.58
CA GLY A 143 7.42 -0.03 18.65
C GLY A 143 7.98 -0.86 17.50
N LEU A 144 8.62 -1.99 17.82
CA LEU A 144 9.12 -2.94 16.81
C LEU A 144 7.97 -3.51 15.99
N ALA A 145 6.87 -3.86 16.65
CA ALA A 145 5.70 -4.38 15.99
C ALA A 145 5.04 -3.36 15.07
N LEU A 146 5.19 -2.05 15.25
CA LEU A 146 4.65 -1.05 14.32
C LEU A 146 5.56 -0.87 13.09
N ILE A 147 6.88 -0.87 13.29
CA ILE A 147 7.83 -0.50 12.23
C ILE A 147 8.32 -1.68 11.40
N ASN A 148 8.20 -2.92 11.91
CA ASN A 148 8.69 -4.10 11.21
C ASN A 148 7.62 -4.70 10.28
N GLY A 149 7.77 -4.51 8.98
CA GLY A 149 6.95 -5.12 7.93
C GLY A 149 7.18 -4.50 6.56
N THR A 150 6.55 -5.03 5.52
CA THR A 150 6.77 -4.65 4.11
C THR A 150 5.56 -3.91 3.51
N GLN A 151 4.80 -3.20 4.34
CA GLN A 151 3.53 -2.62 3.92
C GLN A 151 3.67 -1.43 2.96
N MET A 152 4.80 -0.71 2.92
CA MET A 152 4.99 0.38 1.97
C MET A 152 5.19 -0.17 0.58
N VAL A 153 6.12 -1.11 0.41
CA VAL A 153 6.34 -1.76 -0.90
C VAL A 153 5.06 -2.46 -1.35
N THR A 154 4.35 -3.14 -0.43
CA THR A 154 3.10 -3.82 -0.76
C THR A 154 1.99 -2.84 -1.18
N ALA A 155 1.80 -1.73 -0.45
CA ALA A 155 0.78 -0.74 -0.78
C ALA A 155 1.05 -0.06 -2.14
N ILE A 156 2.30 0.35 -2.38
CA ILE A 156 2.69 0.99 -3.63
C ILE A 156 2.66 0.00 -4.80
N GLY A 157 3.09 -1.25 -4.58
CA GLY A 157 3.02 -2.31 -5.57
C GLY A 157 1.59 -2.65 -5.96
N ALA A 158 0.69 -2.79 -4.98
CA ALA A 158 -0.74 -2.99 -5.23
C ALA A 158 -1.37 -1.84 -6.02
N TYR A 159 -1.03 -0.59 -5.65
CA TYR A 159 -1.46 0.60 -6.39
C TYR A 159 -0.94 0.62 -7.83
N ALA A 160 0.33 0.27 -8.03
CA ALA A 160 0.94 0.21 -9.36
C ALA A 160 0.30 -0.88 -10.23
N LEU A 161 0.01 -2.05 -9.66
CA LEU A 161 -0.64 -3.16 -10.36
C LEU A 161 -2.06 -2.79 -10.81
N GLU A 162 -2.84 -2.14 -9.96
CA GLU A 162 -4.18 -1.65 -10.31
C GLU A 162 -4.12 -0.66 -11.47
N ARG A 163 -3.19 0.30 -11.41
CA ARG A 163 -2.99 1.27 -12.50
C ARG A 163 -2.55 0.60 -13.79
N ALA A 164 -1.66 -0.39 -13.71
CA ALA A 164 -1.22 -1.14 -14.88
C ALA A 164 -2.38 -1.88 -15.54
N HIS A 165 -3.28 -2.50 -14.77
CA HIS A 165 -4.49 -3.12 -15.32
C HIS A 165 -5.40 -2.10 -16.03
N ASN A 166 -5.57 -0.90 -15.46
CA ASN A 166 -6.38 0.13 -16.10
C ASN A 166 -5.75 0.63 -17.41
N ILE A 167 -4.44 0.86 -17.41
CA ILE A 167 -3.70 1.29 -18.60
C ILE A 167 -3.73 0.22 -19.68
N ALA A 168 -3.57 -1.07 -19.32
CA ALA A 168 -3.65 -2.17 -20.28
C ALA A 168 -5.02 -2.21 -20.98
N ARG A 169 -6.13 -2.10 -20.22
CA ARG A 169 -7.48 -2.04 -20.80
C ARG A 169 -7.68 -0.84 -21.73
N GLN A 170 -7.15 0.32 -21.35
CA GLN A 170 -7.21 1.51 -22.20
C GLN A 170 -6.39 1.34 -23.48
N ALA A 171 -5.20 0.74 -23.37
CA ALA A 171 -4.35 0.44 -24.51
C ALA A 171 -5.04 -0.49 -25.51
N ASP A 172 -5.75 -1.51 -25.04
CA ASP A 172 -6.51 -2.42 -25.91
C ASP A 172 -7.60 -1.69 -26.69
N VAL A 173 -8.34 -0.77 -26.05
CA VAL A 173 -9.36 0.06 -26.71
C VAL A 173 -8.73 0.99 -27.75
N ILE A 174 -7.63 1.67 -27.40
CA ILE A 174 -6.91 2.56 -28.32
C ILE A 174 -6.36 1.77 -29.52
N ALA A 175 -5.82 0.57 -29.29
CA ALA A 175 -5.32 -0.31 -30.33
C ALA A 175 -6.44 -0.76 -31.29
N ALA A 176 -7.61 -1.12 -30.74
CA ALA A 176 -8.77 -1.49 -31.56
C ALA A 176 -9.26 -0.33 -32.43
N LEU A 177 -9.35 0.89 -31.88
CA LEU A 177 -9.72 2.09 -32.64
C LEU A 177 -8.68 2.43 -33.73
N SER A 178 -7.40 2.30 -33.40
CA SER A 178 -6.32 2.53 -34.35
C SER A 178 -6.35 1.52 -35.50
N LEU A 179 -6.62 0.24 -35.20
CA LEU A 179 -6.76 -0.81 -36.21
C LEU A 179 -7.92 -0.51 -37.17
N ASP A 180 -9.07 -0.07 -36.63
CA ASP A 180 -10.26 0.24 -37.43
C ASP A 180 -10.00 1.42 -38.39
N ILE A 181 -9.44 2.52 -37.88
CA ILE A 181 -9.11 3.71 -38.68
C ILE A 181 -8.10 3.39 -39.78
N LEU A 182 -7.10 2.57 -39.48
CA LEU A 182 -6.08 2.15 -40.44
C LEU A 182 -6.57 1.05 -41.39
N LYS A 183 -7.82 0.58 -41.26
CA LYS A 183 -8.37 -0.56 -42.01
C LYS A 183 -7.49 -1.81 -41.91
N GLY A 184 -6.93 -2.04 -40.72
CA GLY A 184 -6.06 -3.18 -40.46
C GLY A 184 -6.81 -4.51 -40.51
N THR A 185 -6.07 -5.59 -40.76
CA THR A 185 -6.66 -6.93 -40.86
C THR A 185 -7.03 -7.50 -39.50
N THR A 186 -8.26 -7.98 -39.35
CA THR A 186 -8.73 -8.66 -38.14
C THR A 186 -8.30 -10.14 -38.08
N ARG A 187 -7.80 -10.70 -39.19
CA ARG A 187 -7.34 -12.10 -39.24
C ARG A 187 -6.20 -12.40 -38.27
N ALA A 188 -5.36 -11.41 -37.96
CA ALA A 188 -4.27 -11.55 -36.98
C ALA A 188 -4.76 -11.90 -35.56
N PHE A 189 -6.04 -11.68 -35.27
CA PHE A 189 -6.66 -11.96 -33.97
C PHE A 189 -7.51 -13.24 -33.99
N ASP A 190 -7.49 -14.03 -35.07
CA ASP A 190 -8.21 -15.32 -35.14
C ASP A 190 -7.71 -16.25 -34.02
N PRO A 191 -8.63 -16.86 -33.24
CA PRO A 191 -8.26 -17.83 -32.20
C PRO A 191 -7.35 -18.97 -32.70
N ALA A 192 -7.45 -19.36 -33.98
CA ALA A 192 -6.61 -20.41 -34.58
C ALA A 192 -5.15 -19.97 -34.80
N ILE A 193 -4.89 -18.66 -34.87
CA ILE A 193 -3.52 -18.08 -34.98
C ILE A 193 -2.97 -17.74 -33.58
N ARG A 194 -3.86 -17.56 -32.59
CA ARG A 194 -3.49 -17.23 -31.21
C ARG A 194 -2.73 -18.39 -30.56
N ILE A 195 -1.41 -18.24 -30.36
CA ILE A 195 -0.60 -19.20 -29.62
C ILE A 195 -1.00 -19.16 -28.13
N ASP A 196 -1.57 -20.25 -27.63
CA ASP A 196 -2.24 -20.37 -26.32
C ASP A 196 -1.31 -20.25 -25.08
N TYR A 197 0.01 -20.18 -25.23
CA TYR A 197 0.95 -20.27 -24.11
C TYR A 197 1.21 -18.97 -23.32
N LEU A 198 0.72 -17.80 -23.78
CA LEU A 198 1.00 -16.51 -23.11
C LEU A 198 -0.24 -15.63 -22.84
N TYR A 199 -1.43 -16.07 -23.24
CA TYR A 199 -2.58 -15.16 -23.42
C TYR A 199 -3.87 -15.63 -22.73
N HIS A 200 -3.85 -15.74 -21.40
CA HIS A 200 -5.10 -15.90 -20.63
C HIS A 200 -5.92 -14.60 -20.47
N ARG A 201 -5.47 -13.47 -21.06
CA ARG A 201 -6.05 -12.15 -20.79
C ARG A 201 -6.14 -11.18 -21.98
N ILE A 202 -6.06 -11.61 -23.24
CA ILE A 202 -6.55 -10.70 -24.30
C ILE A 202 -8.05 -10.56 -24.08
N PRO A 203 -8.57 -9.36 -23.78
CA PRO A 203 -10.01 -9.19 -23.67
C PRO A 203 -10.65 -9.54 -25.02
N LYS A 204 -11.85 -10.13 -25.01
CA LYS A 204 -12.69 -10.30 -26.21
C LYS A 204 -13.17 -8.95 -26.74
N ILE A 205 -12.27 -8.06 -27.12
CA ILE A 205 -12.60 -6.77 -27.76
C ILE A 205 -12.87 -6.99 -29.26
N LEU A 206 -12.32 -8.06 -29.83
CA LEU A 206 -12.50 -8.46 -31.22
C LEU A 206 -12.95 -9.92 -31.28
N ASP A 207 -14.21 -10.22 -30.96
CA ASP A 207 -14.78 -11.54 -31.27
C ASP A 207 -14.99 -11.60 -32.81
N TYR A 208 -14.20 -12.46 -33.47
CA TYR A 208 -14.22 -12.68 -34.92
C TYR A 208 -15.36 -13.64 -35.31
N ASP A 209 -16.42 -13.14 -35.95
CA ASP A 209 -17.53 -13.95 -36.46
C ASP A 209 -17.20 -14.50 -37.87
N LYS A 210 -16.79 -15.77 -37.94
CA LYS A 210 -16.49 -16.50 -39.19
C LYS A 210 -17.69 -16.68 -40.12
N SER A 211 -18.93 -16.52 -39.64
CA SER A 211 -20.13 -16.81 -40.44
C SER A 211 -20.44 -15.79 -41.54
N ARG A 212 -19.66 -14.69 -41.64
CA ARG A 212 -19.96 -13.54 -42.50
C ARG A 212 -19.04 -13.37 -43.70
N ASP A 213 -18.09 -14.28 -43.91
CA ASP A 213 -16.96 -14.10 -44.83
C ASP A 213 -17.23 -14.48 -46.30
N HIS A 214 -18.50 -14.52 -46.73
CA HIS A 214 -18.80 -14.78 -48.15
C HIS A 214 -18.97 -13.53 -49.02
N GLN A 215 -19.17 -12.33 -48.45
CA GLN A 215 -19.25 -11.10 -49.25
C GLN A 215 -18.73 -9.90 -48.48
N ASP A 216 -17.72 -9.23 -49.05
CA ASP A 216 -17.08 -7.98 -48.61
C ASP A 216 -16.14 -8.04 -47.39
N ALA A 217 -14.84 -7.86 -47.67
CA ALA A 217 -13.78 -7.51 -46.72
C ALA A 217 -13.95 -6.08 -46.15
N ARG A 218 -15.13 -5.79 -45.58
CA ARG A 218 -15.43 -4.56 -44.84
C ARG A 218 -15.82 -4.95 -43.42
N PRO A 219 -15.17 -4.41 -42.37
CA PRO A 219 -15.61 -4.61 -41.01
C PRO A 219 -16.96 -3.91 -40.82
N LYS A 220 -18.06 -4.65 -40.98
CA LYS A 220 -19.41 -4.17 -40.63
C LYS A 220 -19.73 -4.67 -39.23
N ASN A 221 -19.62 -3.75 -38.26
CA ASN A 221 -19.95 -3.83 -36.84
C ASN A 221 -18.86 -4.40 -35.92
N ILE A 222 -17.96 -3.52 -35.45
CA ILE A 222 -17.21 -3.74 -34.21
C ILE A 222 -18.21 -3.62 -33.04
N LYS A 223 -18.54 -4.73 -32.39
CA LYS A 223 -19.27 -4.71 -31.12
C LYS A 223 -18.27 -4.60 -29.98
N LEU A 224 -18.19 -3.41 -29.37
CA LEU A 224 -17.48 -3.20 -28.11
C LEU A 224 -18.27 -3.86 -26.98
N THR A 225 -17.94 -5.11 -26.63
CA THR A 225 -18.45 -5.71 -25.39
C THR A 225 -17.53 -5.34 -24.24
N ALA A 226 -17.95 -4.36 -23.44
CA ALA A 226 -17.34 -4.10 -22.14
C ALA A 226 -17.76 -5.21 -21.18
N THR A 227 -16.86 -6.12 -20.83
CA THR A 227 -17.04 -6.98 -19.65
C THR A 227 -16.89 -6.11 -18.40
N THR A 228 -18.01 -5.86 -17.73
CA THR A 228 -18.12 -5.35 -16.35
C THR A 228 -17.50 -6.31 -15.34
#